data_AF-A0A8I0HGB4-F1
#
_entry.id   AF-A0A8I0HGB4-F1
#
_cell.length_a   1.000
_cell.length_b   1.000
_cell.length_c   1.000
_cell.angle_alpha   90.00
_cell.angle_beta   90.00
_cell.angle_gamma   90.00
#
_symmetry.space_group_name_H-M   'P 1'
#
loop_
_entity.id
_entity.type
_entity.pdbx_description
1 polymer ?
#
loop_
_entity_poly.entity_id
_entity_poly.type
_entity_poly.pdbx_seq_one_letter_code
_entity_poly.pdbx_strand_id
1 'polypeptide(L)'
;IVSKKGTVLTQMSKFWFDLTKDILPNHMISTDVKDMPEFFQKPEYDGNSMMCKKLEMLPIECIVRGYITGSGWKSYQENGTVCG
;
A
#
# COMPACT_ATOMS: atom_id res chain seq x y z
N ILE A 1 -18.83 7.90 1.47
CA ILE A 1 -17.98 6.88 2.14
C ILE A 1 -18.21 5.56 1.41
N VAL A 2 -17.14 4.86 1.02
CA VAL A 2 -17.26 3.50 0.45
C VAL A 2 -17.12 2.52 1.60
N SER A 3 -18.21 1.80 1.91
CA SER A 3 -18.25 0.84 3.02
C SER A 3 -17.18 -0.25 2.83
N LYS A 4 -16.49 -0.63 3.92
CA LYS A 4 -15.42 -1.65 3.96
C LYS A 4 -14.21 -1.42 3.06
N LYS A 5 -14.06 -0.23 2.42
CA LYS A 5 -12.88 0.08 1.60
C LYS A 5 -11.57 -0.14 2.37
N GLY A 6 -11.45 0.39 3.59
CA GLY A 6 -10.25 0.23 4.42
C GLY A 6 -9.93 -1.24 4.72
N THR A 7 -10.96 -2.05 4.98
CA THR A 7 -10.80 -3.48 5.22
C THR A 7 -10.24 -4.19 3.99
N VAL A 8 -10.86 -4.00 2.83
CA VAL A 8 -10.41 -4.62 1.57
C VAL A 8 -8.98 -4.20 1.23
N LEU A 9 -8.66 -2.91 1.34
CA LEU A 9 -7.32 -2.41 1.03
C LEU A 9 -6.26 -2.97 1.99
N THR A 10 -6.57 -3.09 3.28
CA THR A 10 -5.63 -3.67 4.27
C THR A 10 -5.37 -5.15 3.99
N GLN A 11 -6.40 -5.93 3.68
CA GLN A 11 -6.25 -7.34 3.34
C GLN A 11 -5.50 -7.54 2.00
N MET A 12 -5.75 -6.67 1.02
CA MET A 12 -5.01 -6.69 -0.24
C MET A 12 -3.53 -6.36 -0.02
N SER A 13 -3.21 -5.35 0.80
CA SER A 13 -1.82 -5.06 1.17
C SER A 13 -1.16 -6.24 1.88
N LYS A 14 -1.84 -6.86 2.85
CA LYS A 14 -1.35 -8.06 3.55
C LYS A 14 -1.02 -9.18 2.57
N PHE A 15 -1.93 -9.48 1.64
CA PHE A 15 -1.72 -10.50 0.61
C PHE A 15 -0.44 -10.23 -0.19
N TRP A 16 -0.25 -9.01 -0.69
CA TRP A 16 0.95 -8.68 -1.48
C TRP A 16 2.23 -8.72 -0.64
N PHE A 17 2.20 -8.24 0.61
CA PHE A 17 3.34 -8.34 1.52
C PHE A 17 3.73 -9.79 1.81
N ASP A 18 2.75 -10.67 2.03
CA ASP A 18 3.00 -12.11 2.23
C ASP A 18 3.53 -12.79 0.96
N LEU A 19 2.99 -12.43 -0.21
CA LEU A 19 3.37 -13.00 -1.50
C LEU A 19 4.79 -12.62 -1.92
N THR A 20 5.27 -11.43 -1.54
CA THR A 20 6.56 -10.88 -1.99
C THR A 20 7.63 -10.86 -0.91
N LYS A 21 7.37 -11.46 0.25
CA LYS A 21 8.27 -11.44 1.42
C LYS A 21 9.64 -12.08 1.17
N ASP A 22 9.74 -12.98 0.20
CA ASP A 22 10.96 -13.65 -0.23
C ASP A 22 11.78 -12.83 -1.24
N ILE A 23 11.17 -11.81 -1.84
CA ILE A 23 11.81 -10.89 -2.79
C ILE A 23 12.42 -9.70 -2.05
N LEU A 24 11.68 -9.06 -1.15
CA LEU A 24 12.15 -7.93 -0.35
C LEU A 24 11.52 -7.87 1.05
N PRO A 25 12.25 -7.34 2.06
CA PRO A 25 11.66 -7.07 3.35
C PRO A 25 10.63 -5.94 3.22
N ASN A 26 9.55 -6.04 4.00
CA ASN A 26 8.52 -5.01 4.06
C ASN A 26 8.29 -4.52 5.51
N HIS A 27 7.48 -3.49 5.68
CA HIS A 27 7.27 -2.85 6.97
C HIS A 27 6.17 -3.49 7.84
N MET A 28 5.42 -4.46 7.32
CA MET A 28 4.26 -5.02 8.00
C MET A 28 4.72 -5.90 9.15
N ILE A 29 4.21 -5.65 10.36
CA ILE A 29 4.43 -6.48 11.55
C ILE A 29 3.22 -7.37 11.79
N SER A 30 2.01 -6.78 11.84
CA SER A 30 0.76 -7.53 11.95
C SER A 30 -0.44 -6.74 11.43
N THR A 31 -1.50 -7.45 11.05
CA THR A 31 -2.83 -6.91 10.75
C THR A 31 -3.89 -7.40 11.74
N ASP A 32 -3.53 -8.25 12.71
CA ASP A 32 -4.45 -8.66 13.78
C ASP A 32 -4.46 -7.57 14.85
N VAL A 33 -5.64 -7.06 15.18
CA VAL A 33 -5.80 -6.04 16.21
C VAL A 33 -5.32 -6.52 17.57
N LYS A 34 -5.36 -7.83 17.84
CA LYS A 34 -4.89 -8.41 19.10
C LYS A 34 -3.40 -8.23 19.32
N ASP A 35 -2.62 -8.05 18.25
CA ASP A 35 -1.18 -7.78 18.32
C ASP A 35 -0.87 -6.29 18.56
N MET A 36 -1.87 -5.42 18.51
CA MET A 36 -1.70 -3.96 18.63
C MET A 36 -1.73 -3.49 20.09
N PRO A 37 -1.25 -2.26 20.39
CA PRO A 37 -1.46 -1.64 21.70
C PRO A 37 -2.94 -1.60 22.07
N GLU A 38 -3.25 -1.70 23.37
CA GLU A 38 -4.62 -1.83 23.91
C GLU A 38 -5.62 -0.83 23.31
N PHE A 39 -5.19 0.42 23.10
CA PHE A 39 -6.02 1.47 22.49
C PHE A 39 -6.61 1.07 21.12
N PHE A 40 -5.87 0.29 20.33
CA PHE A 40 -6.22 -0.13 18.98
C PHE A 40 -6.95 -1.48 18.93
N GLN A 41 -7.13 -2.17 20.07
CA GLN A 41 -7.83 -3.46 20.12
C GLN A 41 -9.37 -3.29 20.13
N LYS A 42 -9.90 -2.43 19.25
CA LYS A 42 -11.32 -2.09 19.17
C LYS A 42 -11.92 -2.49 17.82
N PRO A 43 -13.24 -2.77 17.74
CA PRO A 43 -13.89 -3.18 16.50
C PRO A 43 -13.74 -2.20 15.33
N GLU A 44 -13.57 -0.91 15.59
CA GLU A 44 -13.38 0.12 14.57
C GLU A 44 -12.03 0.04 13.83
N TYR A 45 -11.03 -0.62 14.44
CA TYR A 45 -9.71 -0.86 13.86
C TYR A 45 -9.57 -2.26 13.25
N ASP A 46 -10.58 -3.11 13.45
CA ASP A 46 -10.54 -4.50 13.01
C ASP A 46 -10.58 -4.62 11.48
N GLY A 47 -9.56 -5.28 10.95
CA GLY A 47 -9.37 -5.54 9.53
C GLY A 47 -9.01 -4.33 8.67
N ASN A 48 -9.01 -3.09 9.18
CA ASN A 48 -8.71 -1.87 8.42
C ASN A 48 -7.43 -1.13 8.89
N SER A 49 -6.67 -1.74 9.80
CA SER A 49 -5.45 -1.19 10.41
C SER A 49 -4.28 -2.17 10.29
N MET A 50 -3.06 -1.66 10.32
CA MET A 50 -1.83 -2.45 10.24
C MET A 50 -0.78 -1.89 11.20
N MET A 51 -0.19 -2.77 12.00
CA MET A 51 0.99 -2.44 12.81
C MET A 51 2.22 -2.54 11.92
N CYS A 52 2.95 -1.43 11.78
CA CYS A 52 4.12 -1.35 10.90
C CYS A 52 5.38 -0.90 11.66
N LYS A 53 6.54 -1.27 11.13
CA LYS A 53 7.82 -0.69 11.52
C LYS A 53 7.92 0.73 10.98
N LYS A 54 8.28 1.70 11.84
CA LYS A 54 8.60 3.06 11.39
C LYS A 54 9.87 3.01 10.53
N LEU A 55 9.82 3.63 9.35
CA LEU A 55 10.92 3.69 8.40
C LEU A 55 11.29 5.15 8.10
N GLU A 56 12.52 5.36 7.64
CA GLU A 56 12.92 6.59 6.96
C GLU A 56 12.47 6.49 5.49
N MET A 57 11.61 7.41 5.06
CA MET A 57 11.02 7.37 3.73
C MET A 57 11.96 8.03 2.72
N LEU A 58 12.22 7.35 1.61
CA LEU A 58 12.82 7.99 0.45
C LEU A 58 11.82 9.02 -0.11
N PRO A 59 12.22 10.26 -0.43
CA PRO A 59 11.33 11.31 -0.90
C PRO A 59 11.01 11.16 -2.41
N ILE A 60 10.61 9.95 -2.83
CA ILE A 60 10.29 9.60 -4.21
C ILE A 60 9.05 8.69 -4.28
N GLU A 61 8.31 8.77 -5.39
CA GLU A 61 7.29 7.78 -5.74
C GLU A 61 7.86 6.79 -6.75
N CYS A 62 8.04 5.53 -6.33
CA CYS A 62 8.55 4.48 -7.21
C CYS A 62 7.40 3.89 -8.04
N ILE A 63 7.22 4.40 -9.26
CA ILE A 63 6.12 4.02 -10.16
C ILE A 63 6.64 3.09 -11.27
N VAL A 64 6.04 1.90 -11.38
CA VAL A 64 6.27 0.97 -12.51
C VAL A 64 5.06 0.99 -13.43
N ARG A 65 5.29 1.09 -14.74
CA ARG A 65 4.22 1.10 -15.76
C ARG A 65 4.39 -0.09 -16.70
N GLY A 66 3.52 -1.08 -16.60
CA GLY A 66 3.43 -2.17 -17.59
C GLY A 66 2.58 -1.81 -18.82
N TYR A 67 1.69 -0.83 -18.67
CA TYR A 67 0.83 -0.30 -19.73
C TYR A 67 0.82 1.23 -19.66
N ILE A 68 0.71 1.88 -20.82
CA ILE A 68 0.62 3.34 -20.89
C ILE A 68 -0.82 3.78 -20.63
N THR A 69 -1.01 4.61 -19.60
CA THR A 69 -2.31 5.18 -19.22
C THR A 69 -2.10 6.42 -18.34
N GLY A 70 -3.18 7.13 -18.03
CA GLY A 70 -3.18 8.28 -17.12
C GLY A 70 -2.20 9.39 -17.54
N SER A 71 -1.47 9.95 -16.58
CA SER A 71 -0.51 11.04 -16.83
C SER A 71 0.60 10.66 -17.79
N GLY A 72 1.04 9.40 -17.81
CA GLY A 72 2.03 8.92 -18.77
C GLY A 72 1.50 8.95 -20.21
N TRP A 73 0.25 8.55 -20.43
CA TRP A 73 -0.39 8.65 -21.75
C TRP A 73 -0.55 10.08 -22.20
N LYS A 74 -0.99 10.97 -21.30
CA LYS A 74 -1.15 12.39 -21.62
C LYS A 74 0.17 13.03 -22.07
N SER A 75 1.26 12.81 -21.33
CA SER A 75 2.61 13.29 -21.72
C SER A 75 3.01 12.75 -23.09
N TYR A 76 2.82 11.44 -23.31
CA TYR A 76 3.17 10.80 -24.56
C TYR A 76 2.40 11.38 -25.77
N GLN A 77 1.13 11.74 -25.60
CA GLN A 77 0.36 12.40 -26.66
C GLN A 77 0.89 13.81 -26.98
N GLU A 78 1.46 14.51 -26.00
CA GLU A 78 1.96 15.88 -26.17
C GLU A 78 3.33 15.90 -26.86
N ASN A 79 4.24 14.99 -26.50
CA ASN A 79 5.64 15.04 -26.97
C ASN A 79 6.31 13.69 -27.25
N GLY A 80 5.58 12.57 -27.16
CA GLY A 80 6.11 11.22 -27.41
C GLY A 80 6.92 10.61 -26.26
N THR A 81 6.98 11.26 -25.09
CA THR A 81 7.78 10.77 -23.94
C THR A 81 6.92 10.48 -22.70
N VAL A 82 7.48 9.70 -21.76
CA VAL A 82 6.85 9.38 -20.47
C VAL A 82 7.85 9.65 -19.37
N CYS A 83 7.49 10.54 -18.45
CA CYS A 83 8.36 10.96 -17.33
C CYS A 83 9.64 11.68 -17.77
N GLY A 84 9.60 12.44 -18.87
CA GLY A 84 10.75 13.15 -19.44
C GLY A 84 10.88 12.86 -20.92
#